data_AF-A0A8C8C9X0-F1
#
_entry.id   AF-A0A8C8C9X0-F1
#
_cell.length_a   1.000
_cell.length_b   1.000
_cell.length_c   1.000
_cell.angle_alpha   90.00
_cell.angle_beta   90.00
_cell.angle_gamma   90.00
#
_symmetry.space_group_name_H-M   'P 1'
#
loop_
_entity.id
_entity.type
_entity.pdbx_description
1 polymer ?
#
loop_
_entity_poly.entity_id
_entity_poly.type
_entity_poly.pdbx_seq_one_letter_code
_entity_poly.pdbx_strand_id
1 'polypeptide(L)'
;MLGLGTLLPWSFFMTATMYFTSRLRDPTQISTDKPYDRSPTEASYNNVSPLCATVPVLIFTCLNSVLHHRIPQKFRIMGSLAVILVLFLITAIAVKIDMAAGPFFTLTMIKIVIINSFGAILQGSLFGMAGLLPAKYTTPIMSGQGLAGTFAAFSMICAIASGSALNDVAFGYFLTACVVIILAIMSYAILPKLEFYRYYNKRQSGNRLSDMYFIPVCCFLLFNLSDWAGRSLTAVCTWPGKDSKLVPIFMVARVIFVPLFMLCNVQPRYNLPVVFPHDAWFIVFMLLFAFSSGYLASLCMCFGPKLVAPHEAETAGAIMAFFLSLGLALGASFSFLFRAIV
;
A
#
# COMPACT_ATOMS: atom_id res chain seq x y z
N MET A 1 -15.18 1.13 2.38
CA MET A 1 -14.92 -0.16 3.05
C MET A 1 -13.97 -1.05 2.25
N LEU A 2 -14.27 -1.40 0.99
CA LEU A 2 -13.40 -2.31 0.22
C LEU A 2 -11.95 -1.80 0.08
N GLY A 3 -11.75 -0.52 -0.27
CA GLY A 3 -10.42 0.09 -0.31
C GLY A 3 -9.68 0.04 1.02
N LEU A 4 -10.37 0.36 2.12
CA LEU A 4 -9.83 0.27 3.49
C LEU A 4 -9.36 -1.16 3.81
N GLY A 5 -10.19 -2.16 3.50
CA GLY A 5 -9.86 -3.57 3.72
C GLY A 5 -8.72 -4.11 2.85
N THR A 6 -8.34 -3.42 1.76
CA THR A 6 -7.18 -3.83 0.95
C THR A 6 -5.84 -3.44 1.57
N LEU A 7 -5.75 -2.26 2.18
CA LEU A 7 -4.47 -1.70 2.62
C LEU A 7 -4.32 -1.63 4.14
N LEU A 8 -5.39 -1.50 4.91
CA LEU A 8 -5.29 -1.40 6.37
C LEU A 8 -4.56 -2.58 7.02
N PRO A 9 -4.83 -3.84 6.65
CA PRO A 9 -4.11 -4.97 7.24
C PRO A 9 -2.60 -4.85 7.01
N TRP A 10 -2.19 -4.52 5.78
CA TRP A 10 -0.79 -4.31 5.44
C TRP A 10 -0.17 -3.11 6.18
N SER A 11 -0.89 -1.99 6.25
CA SER A 11 -0.43 -0.81 7.00
C SER A 11 -0.17 -1.15 8.46
N PHE A 12 -1.08 -1.87 9.11
CA PHE A 12 -0.89 -2.33 10.50
C PHE A 12 0.22 -3.35 10.67
N PHE A 13 0.42 -4.23 9.69
CA PHE A 13 1.56 -5.14 9.69
C PHE A 13 2.89 -4.38 9.67
N MET A 14 2.99 -3.34 8.82
CA MET A 14 4.15 -2.46 8.76
C MET A 14 4.34 -1.66 10.05
N THR A 15 3.27 -1.11 10.62
CA THR A 15 3.32 -0.41 11.92
C THR A 15 3.80 -1.32 13.06
N ALA A 16 3.52 -2.62 13.00
CA ALA A 16 3.97 -3.61 13.99
C ALA A 16 5.45 -4.03 13.84
N THR A 17 6.25 -3.37 12.99
CA THR A 17 7.67 -3.71 12.78
C THR A 17 8.46 -3.79 14.08
N MET A 18 8.25 -2.84 15.01
CA MET A 18 8.91 -2.82 16.33
C MET A 18 8.62 -4.07 17.17
N TYR A 19 7.42 -4.62 17.05
CA TYR A 19 7.06 -5.87 17.70
C TYR A 19 7.83 -7.06 17.07
N PHE A 20 7.92 -7.13 15.75
CA PHE A 20 8.63 -8.20 15.06
C PHE A 20 10.15 -8.17 15.32
N THR A 21 10.76 -6.99 15.26
CA THR A 21 12.20 -6.82 15.54
C THR A 21 12.53 -7.15 16.99
N SER A 22 11.74 -6.64 17.95
CA SER A 22 11.92 -6.95 19.37
C SER A 22 11.76 -8.44 19.66
N ARG A 23 10.85 -9.14 18.98
CA ARG A 23 10.61 -10.58 19.17
C ARG A 23 11.66 -11.48 18.53
N LEU A 24 12.38 -10.98 17.52
CA LEU A 24 13.47 -11.66 16.84
C LEU A 24 14.84 -11.42 17.50
N ARG A 25 14.90 -10.58 18.53
CA ARG A 25 16.10 -10.27 19.28
C ARG A 25 16.44 -11.43 20.22
N ASP A 26 17.64 -11.96 20.10
CA ASP A 26 18.13 -13.05 20.95
C ASP A 26 18.58 -12.52 22.32
N PRO A 27 18.03 -12.99 23.46
CA PRO A 27 18.45 -12.56 24.79
C PRO A 27 19.91 -12.95 25.12
N THR A 28 20.46 -13.95 24.43
CA THR A 28 21.79 -14.51 24.75
C THR A 28 22.96 -13.76 24.14
N GLN A 29 22.72 -12.82 23.21
CA GLN A 29 23.76 -11.97 22.60
C GLN A 29 23.98 -10.63 23.34
N ILE A 30 23.56 -10.51 24.61
CA ILE A 30 24.00 -9.43 25.50
C ILE A 30 25.44 -9.73 25.95
N SER A 31 26.37 -9.77 25.00
CA SER A 31 27.80 -9.72 25.29
C SER A 31 28.16 -8.26 25.48
N THR A 32 28.74 -7.96 26.64
CA THR A 32 29.01 -6.64 27.24
C THR A 32 29.90 -5.67 26.44
N ASP A 33 30.17 -5.93 25.16
CA ASP A 33 31.24 -5.21 24.44
C ASP A 33 30.79 -4.33 23.27
N LYS A 34 29.54 -4.43 22.77
CA LYS A 34 29.04 -3.52 21.70
C LYS A 34 27.51 -3.29 21.79
N PRO A 35 27.02 -2.19 22.37
CA PRO A 35 25.59 -1.90 22.54
C PRO A 35 24.82 -1.64 21.23
N TYR A 36 25.52 -1.52 20.10
CA TYR A 36 24.98 -1.09 18.80
C TYR A 36 24.95 -2.18 17.71
N ASP A 37 25.45 -3.39 17.97
CA ASP A 37 25.36 -4.48 16.99
C ASP A 37 23.94 -5.07 16.99
N ARG A 38 23.18 -4.79 15.92
CA ARG A 38 21.88 -5.41 15.66
C ARG A 38 22.06 -6.92 15.60
N SER A 39 21.13 -7.69 16.18
CA SER A 39 21.18 -9.15 16.01
C SER A 39 21.09 -9.49 14.51
N PRO A 40 21.82 -10.49 14.01
CA PRO A 40 21.83 -10.83 12.59
C PRO A 40 20.42 -11.16 12.06
N THR A 41 19.52 -11.65 12.92
CA THR A 41 18.11 -11.92 12.64
C THR A 41 17.25 -10.66 12.49
N GLU A 42 17.50 -9.61 13.28
CA GLU A 42 16.82 -8.32 13.19
C GLU A 42 17.20 -7.58 11.91
N ALA A 43 18.50 -7.53 11.60
CA ALA A 43 19.00 -6.94 10.37
C ALA A 43 18.44 -7.67 9.13
N SER A 44 18.36 -9.01 9.21
CA SER A 44 17.76 -9.83 8.15
C SER A 44 16.26 -9.53 7.97
N TYR A 45 15.49 -9.33 9.04
CA TYR A 45 14.07 -8.97 8.94
C TYR A 45 13.85 -7.67 8.17
N ASN A 46 14.58 -6.62 8.51
CA ASN A 46 14.42 -5.31 7.88
C ASN A 46 14.81 -5.31 6.40
N ASN A 47 15.74 -6.18 5.99
CA ASN A 47 16.16 -6.31 4.59
C ASN A 47 15.29 -7.27 3.78
N VAL A 48 14.86 -8.38 4.37
CA VAL A 48 14.11 -9.45 3.67
C VAL A 48 12.62 -9.17 3.62
N SER A 49 12.03 -8.57 4.66
CA SER A 49 10.58 -8.30 4.69
C SER A 49 10.09 -7.41 3.52
N PRO A 50 10.79 -6.33 3.10
CA PRO A 50 10.34 -5.52 1.97
C PRO A 50 10.44 -6.27 0.64
N LEU A 51 11.44 -7.15 0.48
CA LEU A 51 11.61 -8.01 -0.69
C LEU A 51 10.48 -9.05 -0.77
N CYS A 52 10.20 -9.71 0.36
CA CYS A 52 9.08 -10.65 0.51
C CYS A 52 7.72 -10.00 0.28
N ALA A 53 7.58 -8.68 0.45
CA ALA A 53 6.36 -7.97 0.13
C ALA A 53 6.29 -7.58 -1.35
N THR A 54 7.36 -7.00 -1.88
CA THR A 54 7.35 -6.37 -3.21
C THR A 54 7.39 -7.39 -4.35
N VAL A 55 8.22 -8.43 -4.22
CA VAL A 55 8.39 -9.44 -5.28
C VAL A 55 7.07 -10.16 -5.57
N PRO A 56 6.33 -10.67 -4.56
CA PRO A 56 5.05 -11.32 -4.82
C PRO A 56 3.99 -10.34 -5.33
N VAL A 57 3.95 -9.10 -4.84
CA VAL A 57 3.04 -8.08 -5.37
C VAL A 57 3.24 -7.89 -6.88
N LEU A 58 4.48 -7.77 -7.34
CA LEU A 58 4.78 -7.61 -8.77
C LEU A 58 4.35 -8.84 -9.58
N ILE A 59 4.76 -10.04 -9.14
CA ILE A 59 4.45 -11.30 -9.82
C ILE A 59 2.94 -11.50 -9.92
N PHE A 60 2.22 -11.39 -8.80
CA PHE A 60 0.78 -11.66 -8.76
C PHE A 60 -0.06 -10.55 -9.40
N THR A 61 0.42 -9.30 -9.43
CA THR A 61 -0.23 -8.24 -10.22
C THR A 61 -0.14 -8.56 -11.72
N CYS A 62 1.03 -8.98 -12.19
CA CYS A 62 1.24 -9.41 -13.58
C CYS A 62 0.39 -10.65 -13.91
N LEU A 63 0.45 -11.69 -13.07
CA LEU A 63 -0.33 -12.92 -13.25
C LEU A 63 -1.83 -12.63 -13.23
N ASN A 64 -2.32 -11.75 -12.36
CA ASN A 64 -3.74 -11.39 -12.30
C ASN A 64 -4.20 -10.77 -13.62
N SER A 65 -3.35 -9.98 -14.30
CA SER A 65 -3.67 -9.45 -15.64
C SER A 65 -3.92 -10.56 -16.67
N VAL A 66 -3.32 -11.74 -16.51
CA VAL A 66 -3.51 -12.89 -17.43
C VAL A 66 -4.61 -13.85 -16.93
N LEU A 67 -4.62 -14.15 -15.63
CA LEU A 67 -5.55 -15.12 -15.01
C LEU A 67 -6.97 -14.56 -14.81
N HIS A 68 -7.20 -13.25 -14.87
CA HIS A 68 -8.52 -12.67 -14.61
C HIS A 68 -9.63 -13.19 -15.54
N HIS A 69 -9.31 -13.64 -16.76
CA HIS A 69 -10.28 -14.23 -17.71
C HIS A 69 -10.68 -15.66 -17.31
N ARG A 70 -9.81 -16.39 -16.58
CA ARG A 70 -10.05 -17.79 -16.20
C ARG A 70 -10.80 -17.91 -14.86
N ILE A 71 -10.60 -16.95 -13.95
CA ILE A 71 -11.15 -17.02 -12.59
C ILE A 71 -12.22 -15.92 -12.39
N PRO A 72 -13.47 -16.28 -12.02
CA PRO A 72 -14.51 -15.29 -11.79
C PRO A 72 -14.12 -14.28 -10.71
N GLN A 73 -14.44 -13.01 -10.94
CA GLN A 73 -14.06 -11.89 -10.07
C GLN A 73 -14.55 -12.06 -8.62
N LYS A 74 -15.73 -12.67 -8.42
CA LYS A 74 -16.27 -12.98 -7.08
C LYS A 74 -15.33 -13.87 -6.28
N PHE A 75 -14.81 -14.93 -6.89
CA PHE A 75 -13.87 -15.85 -6.25
C PHE A 75 -12.52 -15.17 -5.99
N ARG A 76 -12.04 -14.33 -6.91
CA ARG A 76 -10.78 -13.57 -6.72
C ARG A 76 -10.87 -12.62 -5.54
N ILE A 77 -11.93 -11.81 -5.44
CA ILE A 77 -12.07 -10.82 -4.36
C ILE A 77 -12.38 -11.51 -3.02
N MET A 78 -13.42 -12.35 -2.94
CA MET A 78 -13.80 -13.01 -1.69
C MET A 78 -12.73 -13.99 -1.20
N GLY A 79 -12.14 -14.76 -2.11
CA GLY A 79 -11.07 -15.70 -1.77
C GLY A 79 -9.84 -14.98 -1.22
N SER A 80 -9.42 -13.88 -1.84
CA SER A 80 -8.28 -13.11 -1.35
C SER A 80 -8.55 -12.49 0.02
N LEU A 81 -9.73 -11.88 0.23
CA LEU A 81 -10.11 -11.36 1.54
C LEU A 81 -10.17 -12.46 2.62
N ALA A 82 -10.67 -13.65 2.29
CA ALA A 82 -10.74 -14.78 3.21
C ALA A 82 -9.35 -15.31 3.59
N VAL A 83 -8.45 -15.47 2.62
CA VAL A 83 -7.05 -15.90 2.88
C VAL A 83 -6.33 -14.86 3.73
N ILE A 84 -6.45 -13.57 3.41
CA ILE A 84 -5.84 -12.50 4.21
C ILE A 84 -6.41 -12.50 5.63
N LEU A 85 -7.72 -12.66 5.81
CA LEU A 85 -8.35 -12.77 7.14
C LEU A 85 -7.75 -13.90 7.96
N VAL A 86 -7.64 -15.11 7.39
CA VAL A 86 -7.07 -16.28 8.07
C VAL A 86 -5.61 -16.01 8.49
N LEU A 87 -4.79 -15.42 7.62
CA LEU A 87 -3.40 -15.11 7.93
C LEU A 87 -3.25 -14.04 9.03
N PHE A 88 -4.13 -13.06 9.07
CA PHE A 88 -4.14 -12.06 10.14
C PHE A 88 -4.64 -12.65 11.47
N LEU A 89 -5.62 -13.56 11.45
CA LEU A 89 -6.03 -14.31 12.64
C LEU A 89 -4.90 -15.20 13.17
N ILE A 90 -4.22 -15.94 12.29
CA ILE A 90 -3.04 -16.72 12.65
C ILE A 90 -1.95 -15.81 13.23
N THR A 91 -1.75 -14.62 12.66
CA THR A 91 -0.77 -13.66 13.17
C THR A 91 -1.15 -13.11 14.54
N ALA A 92 -2.42 -12.79 14.78
CA ALA A 92 -2.91 -12.37 16.09
C ALA A 92 -2.73 -13.46 17.16
N ILE A 93 -3.02 -14.72 16.82
CA ILE A 93 -2.80 -15.86 17.72
C ILE A 93 -1.30 -16.06 17.99
N ALA A 94 -0.47 -15.97 16.95
CA ALA A 94 0.99 -16.10 17.07
C ALA A 94 1.63 -15.02 17.96
N VAL A 95 0.95 -13.89 18.21
CA VAL A 95 1.42 -12.89 19.19
C VAL A 95 1.44 -13.45 20.61
N LYS A 96 0.54 -14.39 20.94
CA LYS A 96 0.42 -14.94 22.30
C LYS A 96 1.13 -16.28 22.49
N ILE A 97 1.62 -16.91 21.43
CA ILE A 97 2.31 -18.21 21.49
C ILE A 97 3.82 -18.00 21.53
N ASP A 98 4.49 -18.45 22.59
CA ASP A 98 5.96 -18.44 22.63
C ASP A 98 6.55 -19.39 21.60
N MET A 99 7.36 -18.86 20.69
CA MET A 99 8.00 -19.59 19.61
C MET A 99 9.45 -19.13 19.49
N ALA A 100 10.36 -20.06 19.17
CA ALA A 100 11.75 -19.74 18.91
C ALA A 100 11.91 -18.78 17.72
N ALA A 101 12.99 -17.98 17.73
CA ALA A 101 13.22 -16.90 16.77
C ALA A 101 13.27 -17.39 15.30
N GLY A 102 13.93 -18.52 15.03
CA GLY A 102 14.04 -19.09 13.68
C GLY A 102 12.67 -19.46 13.06
N PRO A 103 11.88 -20.34 13.71
CA PRO A 103 10.52 -20.66 13.25
C PRO A 103 9.61 -19.43 13.14
N PHE A 104 9.67 -18.50 14.11
CA PHE A 104 8.89 -17.25 14.06
C PHE A 104 9.26 -16.39 12.85
N PHE A 105 10.55 -16.25 12.55
CA PHE A 105 11.06 -15.54 11.37
C PHE A 105 10.53 -16.14 10.07
N THR A 106 10.75 -17.45 9.87
CA THR A 106 10.36 -18.16 8.65
C THR A 106 8.85 -18.10 8.42
N LEU A 107 8.05 -18.38 9.47
CA LEU A 107 6.60 -18.28 9.37
C LEU A 107 6.14 -16.85 9.07
N THR A 108 6.81 -15.84 9.62
CA THR A 108 6.48 -14.44 9.34
C THR A 108 6.78 -14.07 7.89
N MET A 109 7.92 -14.47 7.34
CA MET A 109 8.26 -14.23 5.92
C MET A 109 7.29 -14.92 4.97
N ILE A 110 6.95 -16.18 5.24
CA ILE A 110 5.96 -16.93 4.44
C ILE A 110 4.61 -16.19 4.46
N LYS A 111 4.15 -15.74 5.62
CA LYS A 111 2.90 -14.97 5.73
C LYS A 111 2.95 -13.65 4.95
N ILE A 112 4.06 -12.90 5.02
CA ILE A 112 4.24 -11.67 4.25
C ILE A 112 4.09 -11.94 2.75
N VAL A 113 4.73 -13.00 2.25
CA VAL A 113 4.65 -13.40 0.84
C VAL A 113 3.21 -13.71 0.43
N ILE A 114 2.49 -14.50 1.22
CA ILE A 114 1.11 -14.88 0.91
C ILE A 114 0.17 -13.67 1.00
N ILE A 115 0.27 -12.85 2.06
CA ILE A 115 -0.56 -11.63 2.23
C ILE A 115 -0.39 -10.71 1.02
N ASN A 116 0.85 -10.49 0.58
CA ASN A 116 1.16 -9.61 -0.55
C ASN A 116 0.71 -10.21 -1.90
N SER A 117 0.77 -11.53 -2.06
CA SER A 117 0.28 -12.23 -3.25
C SER A 117 -1.24 -12.09 -3.41
N PHE A 118 -2.00 -12.41 -2.36
CA PHE A 118 -3.45 -12.26 -2.37
C PHE A 118 -3.88 -10.78 -2.31
N GLY A 119 -3.07 -9.92 -1.69
CA GLY A 119 -3.24 -8.47 -1.71
C GLY A 119 -3.19 -7.91 -3.13
N ALA A 120 -2.24 -8.35 -3.94
CA ALA A 120 -2.15 -7.97 -5.36
C ALA A 120 -3.34 -8.46 -6.19
N ILE A 121 -3.77 -9.72 -5.99
CA ILE A 121 -4.98 -10.25 -6.66
C ILE A 121 -6.21 -9.44 -6.24
N LEU A 122 -6.37 -9.16 -4.94
CA LEU A 122 -7.47 -8.38 -4.39
C LEU A 122 -7.51 -6.98 -4.98
N GLN A 123 -6.38 -6.27 -4.95
CA GLN A 123 -6.28 -4.90 -5.44
C GLN A 123 -6.57 -4.83 -6.93
N GLY A 124 -5.90 -5.66 -7.75
CA GLY A 124 -6.14 -5.68 -9.19
C GLY A 124 -7.58 -6.06 -9.56
N SER A 125 -8.18 -7.01 -8.84
CA SER A 125 -9.58 -7.41 -9.08
C SER A 125 -10.58 -6.34 -8.63
N LEU A 126 -10.29 -5.64 -7.53
CA LEU A 126 -11.14 -4.57 -7.01
C LEU A 126 -11.14 -3.35 -7.94
N PHE A 127 -9.99 -3.00 -8.51
CA PHE A 127 -9.90 -1.92 -9.49
C PHE A 127 -10.43 -2.32 -10.87
N GLY A 128 -10.25 -3.58 -11.29
CA GLY A 128 -10.94 -4.11 -12.48
C GLY A 128 -12.47 -4.02 -12.33
N MET A 129 -13.01 -4.36 -11.17
CA MET A 129 -14.43 -4.15 -10.84
C MET A 129 -14.82 -2.67 -10.87
N ALA A 130 -13.98 -1.80 -10.30
CA ALA A 130 -14.27 -0.37 -10.25
C ALA A 130 -14.33 0.25 -11.65
N GLY A 131 -13.53 -0.26 -12.59
CA GLY A 131 -13.59 0.09 -14.01
C GLY A 131 -14.90 -0.31 -14.70
N LEU A 132 -15.66 -1.26 -14.15
CA LEU A 132 -16.99 -1.61 -14.64
C LEU A 132 -18.05 -0.57 -14.25
N LEU A 133 -17.76 0.24 -13.24
CA LEU A 133 -18.64 1.28 -12.74
C LEU A 133 -18.21 2.63 -13.33
N PRO A 134 -19.08 3.66 -13.31
CA PRO A 134 -18.65 5.00 -13.66
C PRO A 134 -17.41 5.37 -12.85
N ALA A 135 -16.50 6.17 -13.43
CA ALA A 135 -15.24 6.56 -12.78
C ALA A 135 -15.48 6.96 -11.31
N LYS A 136 -16.62 7.65 -11.05
CA LYS A 136 -17.53 7.46 -9.91
C LYS A 136 -17.08 6.76 -8.64
N TYR A 137 -16.82 5.47 -8.83
CA TYR A 137 -16.72 4.48 -7.77
C TYR A 137 -15.28 4.00 -7.55
N THR A 138 -14.35 4.40 -8.41
CA THR A 138 -12.90 4.16 -8.23
C THR A 138 -12.30 5.06 -7.14
N THR A 139 -12.68 6.34 -7.09
CA THR A 139 -12.16 7.29 -6.07
C THR A 139 -12.50 6.88 -4.63
N PRO A 140 -13.72 6.43 -4.28
CA PRO A 140 -14.00 5.89 -2.95
C PRO A 140 -13.10 4.70 -2.54
N ILE A 141 -12.65 3.89 -3.50
CA ILE A 141 -11.71 2.80 -3.22
C ILE A 141 -10.34 3.37 -2.85
N MET A 142 -9.80 4.28 -3.66
CA MET A 142 -8.51 4.93 -3.38
C MET A 142 -8.55 5.76 -2.09
N SER A 143 -9.67 6.43 -1.82
CA SER A 143 -9.86 7.13 -0.56
C SER A 143 -9.83 6.19 0.64
N GLY A 144 -10.50 5.04 0.55
CA GLY A 144 -10.43 4.01 1.60
C GLY A 144 -8.99 3.56 1.88
N GLN A 145 -8.14 3.52 0.84
CA GLN A 145 -6.73 3.20 0.97
C GLN A 145 -5.93 4.30 1.69
N GLY A 146 -6.18 5.59 1.40
CA GLY A 146 -5.57 6.69 2.15
C GLY A 146 -6.02 6.73 3.62
N LEU A 147 -7.31 6.46 3.87
CA LEU A 147 -7.84 6.32 5.24
C LEU A 147 -7.15 5.18 6.00
N ALA A 148 -6.76 4.09 5.33
CA ALA A 148 -6.02 3.00 5.96
C ALA A 148 -4.66 3.46 6.53
N GLY A 149 -3.90 4.24 5.75
CA GLY A 149 -2.63 4.81 6.21
C GLY A 149 -2.83 5.78 7.38
N THR A 150 -3.83 6.66 7.27
CA THR A 150 -4.19 7.61 8.34
C THR A 150 -4.49 6.89 9.65
N PHE A 151 -5.34 5.86 9.58
CA PHE A 151 -5.74 5.09 10.74
C PHE A 151 -4.55 4.34 11.35
N ALA A 152 -3.67 3.76 10.51
CA ALA A 152 -2.45 3.12 10.98
C ALA A 152 -1.51 4.07 11.73
N ALA A 153 -1.31 5.28 11.21
CA ALA A 153 -0.47 6.29 11.85
C ALA A 153 -1.08 6.81 13.15
N PHE A 154 -2.40 7.05 13.17
CA PHE A 154 -3.11 7.42 14.40
C PHE A 154 -2.99 6.32 15.47
N SER A 155 -3.21 5.06 15.10
CA SER A 155 -3.04 3.92 16.02
C SER A 155 -1.60 3.74 16.49
N MET A 156 -0.59 4.10 15.68
CA MET A 156 0.81 4.12 16.09
C MET A 156 1.06 5.15 17.19
N ILE A 157 0.55 6.39 17.02
CA ILE A 157 0.67 7.45 18.02
C ILE A 157 -0.04 7.05 19.32
N CYS A 158 -1.27 6.52 19.22
CA CYS A 158 -2.00 6.04 20.40
C CYS A 158 -1.23 4.94 21.13
N ALA A 159 -0.63 3.99 20.41
CA ALA A 159 0.13 2.92 21.05
C ALA A 159 1.36 3.42 21.81
N ILE A 160 2.10 4.38 21.24
CA ILE A 160 3.24 5.03 21.91
C ILE A 160 2.75 5.79 23.13
N ALA A 161 1.68 6.58 23.00
CA ALA A 161 1.10 7.38 24.08
C ALA A 161 0.53 6.52 25.23
N SER A 162 -0.01 5.34 24.92
CA SER A 162 -0.56 4.42 25.92
C SER A 162 0.52 3.69 26.74
N GLY A 163 1.79 3.71 26.32
CA GLY A 163 2.88 3.00 27.01
C GLY A 163 2.66 1.49 27.16
N SER A 164 1.78 0.92 26.34
CA SER A 164 1.38 -0.49 26.43
C SER A 164 2.47 -1.42 25.91
N ALA A 165 2.49 -2.66 26.39
CA ALA A 165 3.43 -3.66 25.92
C ALA A 165 3.30 -3.87 24.40
N LEU A 166 4.43 -4.03 23.70
CA LEU A 166 4.47 -4.21 22.24
C LEU A 166 3.60 -5.38 21.76
N ASN A 167 3.50 -6.44 22.56
CA ASN A 167 2.65 -7.60 22.28
C ASN A 167 1.16 -7.24 22.26
N ASP A 168 0.68 -6.45 23.23
CA ASP A 168 -0.74 -6.09 23.31
C ASP A 168 -1.12 -5.07 22.24
N VAL A 169 -0.20 -4.15 21.92
CA VAL A 169 -0.32 -3.22 20.78
C VAL A 169 -0.43 -3.99 19.47
N ALA A 170 0.50 -4.91 19.19
CA ALA A 170 0.50 -5.70 17.96
C ALA A 170 -0.75 -6.59 17.84
N PHE A 171 -1.17 -7.20 18.95
CA PHE A 171 -2.43 -7.94 19.01
C PHE A 171 -3.63 -7.06 18.64
N GLY A 172 -3.72 -5.85 19.18
CA GLY A 172 -4.76 -4.87 18.87
C GLY A 172 -4.80 -4.48 17.38
N TYR A 173 -3.62 -4.28 16.77
CA TYR A 173 -3.51 -3.99 15.34
C TYR A 173 -4.03 -5.14 14.47
N PHE A 174 -3.59 -6.38 14.73
CA PHE A 174 -4.01 -7.53 13.93
C PHE A 174 -5.50 -7.86 14.13
N LEU A 175 -6.03 -7.69 15.34
CA LEU A 175 -7.45 -7.88 15.60
C LEU A 175 -8.30 -6.85 14.86
N THR A 176 -7.88 -5.58 14.87
CA THR A 176 -8.58 -4.50 14.17
C THR A 176 -8.53 -4.69 12.66
N ALA A 177 -7.41 -5.16 12.11
CA ALA A 177 -7.31 -5.58 10.71
C ALA A 177 -8.34 -6.68 10.39
N CYS A 178 -8.51 -7.69 11.24
CA CYS A 178 -9.50 -8.76 11.05
C CYS A 178 -10.92 -8.20 10.99
N VAL A 179 -11.30 -7.31 11.92
CA VAL A 179 -12.62 -6.67 11.93
C VAL A 179 -12.88 -5.91 10.62
N VAL A 180 -11.91 -5.13 10.16
CA VAL A 180 -12.04 -4.37 8.90
C VAL A 180 -12.13 -5.28 7.68
N ILE A 181 -11.40 -6.39 7.64
CA ILE A 181 -11.52 -7.39 6.57
C ILE A 181 -12.91 -8.04 6.59
N ILE A 182 -13.45 -8.40 7.76
CA ILE A 182 -14.81 -8.95 7.88
C ILE A 182 -15.84 -7.93 7.37
N LEU A 183 -15.72 -6.66 7.74
CA LEU A 183 -16.58 -5.59 7.23
C LEU A 183 -16.46 -5.43 5.70
N ALA A 184 -15.25 -5.59 5.16
CA ALA A 184 -15.03 -5.57 3.71
C ALA A 184 -15.67 -6.77 3.00
N ILE A 185 -15.59 -7.98 3.57
CA ILE A 185 -16.26 -9.18 3.05
C ILE A 185 -17.79 -8.98 3.06
N MET A 186 -18.35 -8.50 4.16
CA MET A 186 -19.79 -8.22 4.27
C MET A 186 -20.23 -7.15 3.25
N SER A 187 -19.46 -6.07 3.13
CA SER A 187 -19.70 -5.02 2.13
C SER A 187 -19.70 -5.59 0.70
N TYR A 188 -18.75 -6.48 0.39
CA TYR A 188 -18.68 -7.14 -0.92
C TYR A 188 -19.85 -8.11 -1.16
N ALA A 189 -20.27 -8.86 -0.13
CA ALA A 189 -21.38 -9.82 -0.23
C ALA A 189 -22.74 -9.14 -0.48
N ILE A 190 -22.90 -7.89 0.00
CA ILE A 190 -24.10 -7.08 -0.24
C ILE A 190 -24.11 -6.48 -1.65
N LEU A 191 -22.94 -6.20 -2.23
CA LEU A 191 -22.81 -5.48 -3.50
C LEU A 191 -23.64 -6.09 -4.67
N PRO A 192 -23.67 -7.42 -4.90
CA PRO A 192 -24.49 -8.03 -5.95
C PRO A 192 -26.00 -7.96 -5.71
N LYS A 193 -26.46 -7.60 -4.50
CA LYS A 193 -27.89 -7.44 -4.19
C LYS A 193 -28.42 -6.06 -4.60
N LEU A 194 -27.53 -5.10 -4.83
CA LEU A 194 -27.92 -3.74 -5.26
C LEU A 194 -28.28 -3.74 -6.75
N GLU A 195 -29.46 -3.22 -7.08
CA GLU A 195 -29.94 -3.11 -8.47
C GLU A 195 -28.99 -2.30 -9.35
N PHE A 196 -28.40 -1.25 -8.78
CA PHE A 196 -27.38 -0.42 -9.43
C PHE A 196 -26.18 -1.25 -9.91
N TYR A 197 -25.63 -2.12 -9.06
CA TYR A 197 -24.49 -2.95 -9.44
C TYR A 197 -24.87 -3.96 -10.53
N ARG A 198 -26.08 -4.55 -10.43
CA ARG A 198 -26.59 -5.48 -11.46
C ARG A 198 -26.77 -4.80 -12.82
N TYR A 199 -27.21 -3.55 -12.83
CA TYR A 199 -27.42 -2.76 -14.04
C TYR A 199 -26.11 -2.58 -14.83
N TYR A 200 -25.06 -2.08 -14.19
CA TYR A 200 -23.76 -1.88 -14.85
C TYR A 200 -23.10 -3.21 -15.25
N ASN A 201 -23.19 -4.22 -14.37
CA ASN A 201 -22.62 -5.54 -14.64
C ASN A 201 -23.30 -6.26 -15.82
N LYS A 202 -24.61 -6.04 -16.07
CA LYS A 202 -25.33 -6.58 -17.23
C LYS A 202 -25.07 -5.80 -18.52
N ARG A 203 -24.91 -4.47 -18.45
CA ARG A 203 -24.76 -3.58 -19.61
C ARG A 203 -23.38 -3.71 -20.30
N GLN A 204 -22.37 -4.22 -19.62
CA GLN A 204 -20.98 -4.27 -20.11
C GLN A 204 -20.54 -5.56 -20.82
N SER A 205 -21.46 -6.46 -21.16
CA SER A 205 -21.16 -7.62 -22.03
C SER A 205 -20.72 -7.23 -23.46
N GLY A 206 -20.89 -5.95 -23.85
CA GLY A 206 -20.80 -5.48 -25.24
C GLY A 206 -19.47 -4.91 -25.75
N ASN A 207 -18.60 -4.28 -24.93
CA ASN A 207 -17.31 -3.72 -25.39
C ASN A 207 -16.18 -4.12 -24.43
N ARG A 208 -15.31 -5.03 -24.88
CA ARG A 208 -14.99 -6.23 -24.08
C ARG A 208 -13.63 -6.32 -23.39
N LEU A 209 -12.64 -5.48 -23.67
CA LEU A 209 -11.28 -5.73 -23.14
C LEU A 209 -10.55 -4.44 -22.75
N SER A 210 -10.42 -3.46 -23.65
CA SER A 210 -9.59 -2.26 -23.42
C SER A 210 -9.89 -1.52 -22.10
N ASP A 211 -11.15 -1.20 -21.80
CA ASP A 211 -11.52 -0.45 -20.58
C ASP A 211 -11.31 -1.26 -19.29
N MET A 212 -11.48 -2.58 -19.34
CA MET A 212 -11.26 -3.47 -18.19
C MET A 212 -9.78 -3.60 -17.82
N TYR A 213 -8.87 -3.58 -18.81
CA TYR A 213 -7.43 -3.65 -18.57
C TYR A 213 -6.78 -2.30 -18.39
N PHE A 214 -7.37 -1.23 -18.93
CA PHE A 214 -6.73 0.09 -18.92
C PHE A 214 -6.38 0.51 -17.49
N ILE A 215 -7.31 0.37 -16.55
CA ILE A 215 -7.07 0.75 -15.16
C ILE A 215 -6.04 -0.20 -14.48
N PRO A 216 -6.22 -1.54 -14.45
CA PRO A 216 -5.24 -2.46 -13.87
C PRO A 216 -3.84 -2.36 -14.47
N VAL A 217 -3.72 -2.20 -15.78
CA VAL A 217 -2.43 -2.17 -16.47
C VAL A 217 -1.83 -0.78 -16.39
N CYS A 218 -2.53 0.25 -16.89
CA CYS A 218 -1.95 1.59 -16.99
C CYS A 218 -1.88 2.29 -15.64
N CYS A 219 -2.83 2.09 -14.72
CA CYS A 219 -2.79 2.74 -13.41
C CYS A 219 -2.08 1.92 -12.33
N PHE A 220 -2.18 0.58 -12.34
CA PHE A 220 -1.59 -0.23 -11.26
C PHE A 220 -0.28 -0.88 -11.66
N LEU A 221 -0.24 -1.63 -12.77
CA LEU A 221 0.99 -2.31 -13.17
C LEU A 221 2.10 -1.30 -13.49
N LEU A 222 1.81 -0.30 -14.33
CA LEU A 222 2.80 0.73 -14.69
C LEU A 222 3.23 1.55 -13.47
N PHE A 223 2.28 1.92 -12.60
CA PHE A 223 2.61 2.66 -11.39
C PHE A 223 3.51 1.84 -10.47
N ASN A 224 3.15 0.59 -10.14
CA ASN A 224 3.94 -0.22 -9.23
C ASN A 224 5.31 -0.57 -9.82
N LEU A 225 5.40 -0.87 -11.12
CA LEU A 225 6.68 -1.18 -11.76
C LEU A 225 7.61 0.05 -11.78
N SER A 226 7.05 1.23 -12.09
CA SER A 226 7.82 2.48 -12.16
C SER A 226 8.20 3.02 -10.78
N ASP A 227 7.28 2.94 -9.81
CA ASP A 227 7.55 3.29 -8.41
C ASP A 227 8.65 2.38 -7.85
N TRP A 228 8.56 1.06 -8.08
CA TRP A 228 9.61 0.13 -7.72
C TRP A 228 10.95 0.47 -8.37
N ALA A 229 10.96 0.75 -9.68
CA ALA A 229 12.18 1.16 -10.39
C ALA A 229 12.79 2.44 -9.78
N GLY A 230 11.97 3.42 -9.43
CA GLY A 230 12.42 4.63 -8.73
C GLY A 230 13.01 4.33 -7.35
N ARG A 231 12.35 3.49 -6.55
CA ARG A 231 12.89 3.09 -5.23
C ARG A 231 14.20 2.33 -5.35
N SER A 232 14.27 1.38 -6.28
CA SER A 232 15.48 0.58 -6.54
C SER A 232 16.63 1.44 -7.05
N LEU A 233 16.37 2.43 -7.90
CA LEU A 233 17.42 3.35 -8.36
C LEU A 233 18.05 4.12 -7.20
N THR A 234 17.28 4.43 -6.15
CA THR A 234 17.79 5.12 -4.96
C THR A 234 18.88 4.32 -4.23
N ALA A 235 18.91 2.99 -4.38
CA ALA A 235 19.95 2.15 -3.80
C ALA A 235 21.32 2.33 -4.48
N VAL A 236 21.34 2.68 -5.77
CA VAL A 236 22.59 2.86 -6.55
C VAL A 236 22.91 4.32 -6.82
N CYS A 237 21.91 5.20 -6.82
CA CYS A 237 22.05 6.61 -7.13
C CYS A 237 21.18 7.47 -6.19
N THR A 238 21.84 8.24 -5.32
CA THR A 238 21.19 9.12 -4.33
C THR A 238 21.26 10.60 -4.71
N TRP A 239 21.38 10.90 -6.02
CA TRP A 239 21.33 12.27 -6.52
C TRP A 239 19.96 12.91 -6.21
N PRO A 240 19.86 14.21 -5.85
CA PRO A 240 20.87 15.26 -5.80
C PRO A 240 21.64 15.38 -4.46
N GLY A 241 21.49 14.41 -3.55
CA GLY A 241 22.12 14.41 -2.23
C GLY A 241 21.27 15.03 -1.11
N LYS A 242 21.62 14.75 0.15
CA LYS A 242 20.82 15.07 1.34
C LYS A 242 20.72 16.58 1.64
N ASP A 243 21.76 17.34 1.32
CA ASP A 243 21.86 18.78 1.63
C ASP A 243 21.33 19.66 0.48
N SER A 244 20.92 19.04 -0.64
CA SER A 244 20.50 19.75 -1.83
C SER A 244 19.06 20.23 -1.73
N LYS A 245 18.85 21.52 -1.99
CA LYS A 245 17.52 22.14 -2.10
C LYS A 245 16.71 21.64 -3.30
N LEU A 246 17.31 20.84 -4.19
CA LEU A 246 16.63 20.28 -5.36
C LEU A 246 15.57 19.24 -4.99
N VAL A 247 15.75 18.47 -3.90
CA VAL A 247 14.76 17.48 -3.45
C VAL A 247 13.39 18.11 -3.17
N PRO A 248 13.26 19.14 -2.30
CA PRO A 248 11.97 19.79 -2.07
C PRO A 248 11.43 20.50 -3.32
N ILE A 249 12.30 21.06 -4.19
CA ILE A 249 11.87 21.66 -5.46
C ILE A 249 11.19 20.61 -6.35
N PHE A 250 11.79 19.43 -6.52
CA PHE A 250 11.17 18.36 -7.29
C PHE A 250 9.87 17.83 -6.66
N MET A 251 9.77 17.80 -5.33
CA MET A 251 8.52 17.43 -4.66
C MET A 251 7.39 18.43 -4.97
N VAL A 252 7.66 19.74 -4.90
CA VAL A 252 6.67 20.77 -5.25
C VAL A 252 6.34 20.73 -6.74
N ALA A 253 7.34 20.51 -7.60
CA ALA A 253 7.13 20.41 -9.04
C ALA A 253 6.13 19.30 -9.42
N ARG A 254 6.01 18.23 -8.61
CA ARG A 254 5.01 17.16 -8.86
C ARG A 254 3.56 17.62 -8.80
N VAL A 255 3.27 18.79 -8.24
CA VAL A 255 1.92 19.39 -8.30
C VAL A 255 1.47 19.57 -9.76
N ILE A 256 2.40 19.72 -10.71
CA ILE A 256 2.09 19.80 -12.15
C ILE A 256 1.37 18.56 -12.70
N PHE A 257 1.56 17.39 -12.08
CA PHE A 257 0.86 16.17 -12.52
C PHE A 257 -0.65 16.23 -12.26
N VAL A 258 -1.11 17.04 -11.30
CA VAL A 258 -2.55 17.21 -11.02
C VAL A 258 -3.30 17.75 -12.23
N PRO A 259 -2.98 18.96 -12.78
CA PRO A 259 -3.65 19.45 -13.98
C PRO A 259 -3.39 18.55 -15.20
N LEU A 260 -2.19 17.96 -15.35
CA LEU A 260 -1.91 17.05 -16.47
C LEU A 260 -2.86 15.84 -16.47
N PHE A 261 -3.10 15.19 -15.33
CA PHE A 261 -4.04 14.08 -15.24
C PHE A 261 -5.50 14.52 -15.37
N MET A 262 -5.88 15.71 -14.87
CA MET A 262 -7.24 16.24 -15.02
C MET A 262 -7.58 16.55 -16.50
N LEU A 263 -6.59 16.92 -17.31
CA LEU A 263 -6.75 17.23 -18.72
C LEU A 263 -6.64 16.01 -19.66
N CYS A 264 -6.21 14.85 -19.14
CA CYS A 264 -6.28 13.56 -19.85
C CYS A 264 -7.72 13.10 -20.05
N ASN A 265 -7.93 12.13 -20.95
CA ASN A 265 -9.25 11.62 -21.35
C ASN A 265 -9.98 10.78 -20.26
N VAL A 266 -10.30 11.39 -19.12
CA VAL A 266 -11.18 10.82 -18.09
C VAL A 266 -12.65 11.09 -18.45
N GLN A 267 -13.50 10.05 -18.45
CA GLN A 267 -14.93 10.13 -18.73
C GLN A 267 -15.74 9.47 -17.60
N PRO A 268 -16.96 9.95 -17.28
CA PRO A 268 -17.62 11.18 -17.78
C PRO A 268 -17.06 12.44 -17.10
N ARG A 269 -17.12 13.59 -17.80
CA ARG A 269 -16.67 14.91 -17.35
C ARG A 269 -17.75 15.98 -17.55
N TYR A 270 -17.70 17.06 -16.79
CA TYR A 270 -18.72 18.13 -16.85
C TYR A 270 -18.13 19.53 -17.10
N ASN A 271 -16.97 19.85 -16.51
CA ASN A 271 -16.49 21.24 -16.47
C ASN A 271 -15.18 21.50 -17.24
N LEU A 272 -14.34 20.48 -17.45
CA LEU A 272 -12.99 20.65 -18.01
C LEU A 272 -12.82 20.07 -19.42
N PRO A 273 -12.15 20.76 -20.37
CA PRO A 273 -11.91 20.25 -21.71
C PRO A 273 -10.88 19.10 -21.72
N VAL A 274 -10.95 18.22 -22.72
CA VAL A 274 -9.92 17.19 -22.98
C VAL A 274 -8.80 17.84 -23.80
N VAL A 275 -7.61 18.01 -23.21
CA VAL A 275 -6.43 18.50 -23.96
C VAL A 275 -5.60 17.34 -24.50
N PHE A 276 -5.53 16.24 -23.75
CA PHE A 276 -4.80 15.03 -24.14
C PHE A 276 -5.79 13.89 -24.42
N PRO A 277 -6.29 13.75 -25.67
CA PRO A 277 -7.30 12.75 -26.01
C PRO A 277 -6.73 11.33 -26.11
N HIS A 278 -5.44 11.19 -26.42
CA HIS A 278 -4.79 9.91 -26.65
C HIS A 278 -4.23 9.31 -25.35
N ASP A 279 -4.55 8.04 -25.09
CA ASP A 279 -4.17 7.30 -23.87
C ASP A 279 -2.65 7.22 -23.63
N ALA A 280 -1.85 7.31 -24.69
CA ALA A 280 -0.38 7.36 -24.57
C ALA A 280 0.10 8.50 -23.67
N TRP A 281 -0.56 9.66 -23.67
CA TRP A 281 -0.20 10.78 -22.80
C TRP A 281 -0.43 10.43 -21.33
N PHE A 282 -1.56 9.79 -21.02
CA PHE A 282 -1.83 9.31 -19.67
C PHE A 282 -0.77 8.31 -19.21
N ILE A 283 -0.37 7.38 -20.07
CA ILE A 283 0.67 6.39 -19.79
C ILE A 283 2.02 7.08 -19.49
N VAL A 284 2.44 8.02 -20.33
CA VAL A 284 3.69 8.77 -20.14
C VAL A 284 3.68 9.54 -18.82
N PHE A 285 2.59 10.26 -18.52
CA PHE A 285 2.45 10.98 -17.26
C PHE A 285 2.44 10.03 -16.06
N MET A 286 1.80 8.87 -16.17
CA MET A 286 1.78 7.86 -15.11
C MET A 286 3.16 7.30 -14.82
N LEU A 287 3.95 6.97 -15.86
CA LEU A 287 5.32 6.48 -15.70
C LEU A 287 6.20 7.51 -14.97
N LEU A 288 6.18 8.77 -15.42
CA LEU A 288 6.95 9.85 -14.80
C LEU A 288 6.50 10.14 -13.37
N PHE A 289 5.18 10.20 -13.15
CA PHE A 289 4.60 10.43 -11.83
C PHE A 289 4.94 9.33 -10.84
N ALA A 290 4.84 8.06 -11.25
CA ALA A 290 5.12 6.90 -10.42
C ALA A 290 6.62 6.76 -10.12
N PHE A 291 7.47 6.90 -11.14
CA PHE A 291 8.91 6.85 -10.96
C PHE A 291 9.42 7.95 -10.03
N SER A 292 8.97 9.20 -10.25
CA SER A 292 9.29 10.32 -9.35
C SER A 292 8.72 10.11 -7.95
N SER A 293 7.61 9.38 -7.80
CA SER A 293 7.06 8.96 -6.51
C SER A 293 8.01 8.05 -5.75
N GLY A 294 8.43 6.96 -6.38
CA GLY A 294 9.29 5.98 -5.75
C GLY A 294 10.65 6.56 -5.41
N TYR A 295 11.25 7.30 -6.35
CA TYR A 295 12.58 7.89 -6.17
C TYR A 295 12.60 8.94 -5.05
N LEU A 296 11.74 9.95 -5.13
CA LEU A 296 11.74 11.04 -4.14
C LEU A 296 11.27 10.58 -2.76
N ALA A 297 10.28 9.68 -2.69
CA ALA A 297 9.84 9.13 -1.40
C ALA A 297 10.97 8.34 -0.72
N SER A 298 11.72 7.53 -1.47
CA SER A 298 12.88 6.82 -0.95
C SER A 298 13.99 7.78 -0.52
N LEU A 299 14.31 8.81 -1.31
CA LEU A 299 15.29 9.82 -0.91
C LEU A 299 14.91 10.51 0.40
N CYS A 300 13.66 10.94 0.54
CA CYS A 300 13.17 11.55 1.78
C CYS A 300 13.37 10.60 2.96
N MET A 301 12.91 9.35 2.85
CA MET A 301 13.03 8.35 3.92
C MET A 301 14.48 7.98 4.25
N CYS A 302 15.40 8.02 3.28
CA CYS A 302 16.82 7.77 3.49
C CYS A 302 17.56 8.96 4.10
N PHE A 303 17.18 10.20 3.76
CA PHE A 303 17.88 11.40 4.19
C PHE A 303 17.36 11.95 5.51
N GLY A 304 16.06 11.89 5.77
CA GLY A 304 15.48 12.55 6.95
C GLY A 304 16.10 12.13 8.29
N PRO A 305 16.29 10.83 8.60
CA PRO A 305 16.96 10.42 9.85
C PRO A 305 18.44 10.81 9.91
N LYS A 306 19.07 11.11 8.76
CA LYS A 306 20.48 11.52 8.65
C LYS A 306 20.68 13.03 8.76
N LEU A 307 19.60 13.81 8.86
CA LEU A 307 19.63 15.25 9.08
C LEU A 307 19.62 15.61 10.57
N VAL A 308 19.29 14.66 11.44
CA VAL A 308 19.25 14.82 12.90
C VAL A 308 20.43 14.12 13.56
N ALA A 309 20.64 14.39 14.85
CA ALA A 309 21.67 13.70 15.63
C ALA A 309 21.36 12.18 15.70
N PRO A 310 22.37 11.30 15.78
CA PRO A 310 22.16 9.85 15.75
C PRO A 310 21.20 9.31 16.82
N HIS A 311 21.14 9.96 17.98
CA HIS A 311 20.23 9.58 19.07
C HIS A 311 18.77 9.98 18.81
N GLU A 312 18.51 10.92 17.90
CA GLU A 312 17.17 11.38 17.51
C GLU A 312 16.68 10.74 16.20
N ALA A 313 17.55 10.02 15.51
CA ALA A 313 17.28 9.44 14.19
C ALA A 313 16.08 8.48 14.19
N GLU A 314 15.90 7.71 15.26
CA GLU A 314 14.75 6.81 15.44
C GLU A 314 13.44 7.60 15.51
N THR A 315 13.39 8.66 16.32
CA THR A 315 12.23 9.55 16.44
C THR A 315 11.94 10.27 15.13
N ALA A 316 12.96 10.76 14.43
CA ALA A 316 12.81 11.39 13.13
C ALA A 316 12.20 10.43 12.10
N GLY A 317 12.65 9.18 12.05
CA GLY A 317 12.08 8.14 11.19
C GLY A 317 10.59 7.89 11.48
N ALA A 318 10.20 7.84 12.75
CA ALA A 318 8.80 7.68 13.15
C ALA A 318 7.92 8.87 12.73
N ILE A 319 8.41 10.10 12.92
CA ILE A 319 7.71 11.34 12.50
C ILE A 319 7.52 11.36 10.98
N MET A 320 8.53 10.94 10.21
CA MET A 320 8.44 10.88 8.76
C MET A 320 7.41 9.86 8.27
N ALA A 321 7.33 8.68 8.92
CA ALA A 321 6.31 7.68 8.61
C ALA A 321 4.89 8.22 8.90
N PHE A 322 4.72 9.00 9.97
CA PHE A 322 3.48 9.72 10.24
C PHE A 322 3.14 10.71 9.12
N PHE A 323 4.07 11.58 8.73
CA PHE A 323 3.82 12.56 7.66
C PHE A 323 3.56 11.91 6.29
N LEU A 324 4.21 10.78 5.99
CA LEU A 324 3.91 9.99 4.80
C LEU A 324 2.45 9.50 4.83
N SER A 325 2.01 9.00 5.97
CA SER A 325 0.63 8.53 6.18
C SER A 325 -0.39 9.66 6.13
N LEU A 326 -0.06 10.83 6.69
CA LEU A 326 -0.86 12.05 6.58
C LEU A 326 -0.96 12.52 5.13
N GLY A 327 0.13 12.44 4.36
CA GLY A 327 0.11 12.75 2.92
C GLY A 327 -0.84 11.84 2.14
N LEU A 328 -0.86 10.54 2.44
CA LEU A 328 -1.82 9.59 1.86
C LEU A 328 -3.27 9.94 2.25
N ALA A 329 -3.49 10.37 3.50
CA ALA A 329 -4.79 10.85 4.00
C ALA A 329 -5.30 12.07 3.21
N LEU A 330 -4.46 13.11 3.14
CA LEU A 330 -4.79 14.36 2.49
C LEU A 330 -4.97 14.17 0.99
N GLY A 331 -4.12 13.36 0.35
CA GLY A 331 -4.26 12.99 -1.06
C GLY A 331 -5.59 12.30 -1.35
N ALA A 332 -6.01 11.37 -0.47
CA ALA A 332 -7.33 10.75 -0.56
C ALA A 332 -8.48 11.77 -0.45
N SER A 333 -8.40 12.70 0.51
CA SER A 333 -9.40 13.76 0.68
C SER A 333 -9.48 14.70 -0.52
N PHE A 334 -8.34 15.21 -1.00
CA PHE A 334 -8.28 16.10 -2.17
C PHE A 334 -8.68 15.39 -3.47
N SER A 335 -8.47 14.08 -3.58
CA SER A 335 -8.91 13.33 -4.76
C SER A 335 -10.41 13.44 -5.02
N PHE A 336 -11.24 13.59 -3.97
CA PHE A 336 -12.67 13.84 -4.13
C PHE A 336 -12.97 15.23 -4.66
N LEU A 337 -12.24 16.25 -4.20
CA LEU A 337 -12.39 17.62 -4.65
C LEU A 337 -12.01 17.74 -6.13
N PHE A 338 -10.85 17.22 -6.52
CA PHE A 338 -10.43 17.25 -7.93
C PHE A 338 -11.40 16.51 -8.84
N ARG A 339 -11.97 15.40 -8.35
CA ARG A 339 -13.00 14.68 -9.07
C ARG A 339 -14.30 15.49 -9.23
N ALA A 340 -14.68 16.30 -8.25
CA ALA A 340 -15.85 17.18 -8.38
C ALA A 340 -15.63 18.31 -9.41
N ILE A 341 -14.37 18.65 -9.68
CA ILE A 341 -13.97 19.69 -10.64
C ILE A 341 -13.92 19.15 -12.09
N VAL A 342 -13.58 17.87 -12.31
CA VAL A 342 -13.53 17.22 -13.65
C VAL A 342 -14.92 16.79 -14.10
#